data_AF-A0A382LEN0-F1
#
_entry.id   AF-A0A382LEN0-F1
#
_cell.length_a   1.000
_cell.length_b   1.000
_cell.length_c   1.000
_cell.angle_alpha   90.00
_cell.angle_beta   90.00
_cell.angle_gamma   90.00
#
_symmetry.space_group_name_H-M   'P 1'
#
loop_
_entity.id
_entity.type
_entity.pdbx_description
1 polymer ?
#
loop_
_entity_poly.entity_id
_entity_poly.type
_entity_poly.pdbx_seq_one_letter_code
_entity_poly.pdbx_strand_id
1 'polypeptide(L)'
;MVTYLGWVGPQDPDHNGIKWSNIAPKLKPDNWQEKAVLRDSQYLWITEGSTSSIKKLFWVHIYADDGEVSIDRRHFLTLEEAIDWANGLSDKQGKLPSLKVGPLQGWIITTRNNPRKRKEK
;
A
#
# COMPACT_ATOMS: atom_id res chain seq x y z
N MET A 1 -0.75 3.13 -24.64
CA MET A 1 0.39 3.24 -23.72
C MET A 1 -0.10 4.00 -22.49
N VAL A 2 -0.20 3.36 -21.33
CA VAL A 2 -0.68 4.00 -20.09
C VAL A 2 0.52 4.64 -19.41
N THR A 3 0.60 5.98 -19.43
CA THR A 3 1.62 6.73 -18.71
C THR A 3 1.23 6.80 -17.24
N TYR A 4 1.80 5.91 -16.43
CA TYR A 4 1.61 5.91 -14.99
C TYR A 4 2.50 7.01 -14.38
N LEU A 5 1.89 8.15 -14.01
CA LEU A 5 2.51 9.25 -13.27
C LEU A 5 1.86 9.39 -11.89
N GLY A 6 1.51 8.27 -11.27
CA GLY A 6 0.88 8.24 -9.95
C GLY A 6 1.87 8.64 -8.86
N TRP A 7 1.48 9.56 -7.99
CA TRP A 7 2.17 9.82 -6.74
C TRP A 7 2.20 8.54 -5.90
N VAL A 8 3.40 8.13 -5.48
CA VAL A 8 3.61 7.01 -4.55
C VAL A 8 3.26 7.50 -3.15
N GLY A 9 2.09 7.12 -2.65
CA GLY A 9 1.65 7.46 -1.30
C GLY A 9 2.30 6.59 -0.21
N PRO A 10 2.24 7.00 1.07
CA PRO A 10 2.76 6.22 2.20
C PRO A 10 2.16 4.81 2.31
N GLN A 11 0.98 4.59 1.73
CA GLN A 11 0.27 3.33 1.69
C GLN A 11 0.80 2.33 0.65
N ASP A 12 1.69 2.73 -0.26
CA ASP A 12 2.28 1.87 -1.28
C ASP A 12 3.17 0.76 -0.65
N PRO A 13 2.82 -0.53 -0.81
CA PRO A 13 3.58 -1.64 -0.24
C PRO A 13 5.02 -1.74 -0.74
N ASP A 14 5.29 -1.43 -2.01
CA ASP A 14 6.59 -1.65 -2.65
C ASP A 14 7.63 -0.65 -2.15
N HIS A 15 7.21 0.59 -1.85
CA HIS A 15 8.12 1.66 -1.43
C HIS A 15 8.17 1.82 0.08
N ASN A 16 7.04 1.66 0.77
CA ASN A 16 6.91 2.01 2.19
C ASN A 16 6.65 0.81 3.10
N GLY A 17 6.43 -0.36 2.51
CA GLY A 17 6.02 -1.58 3.20
C GLY A 17 4.58 -1.53 3.68
N ILE A 18 4.06 -2.70 4.07
CA ILE A 18 2.70 -2.84 4.61
C ILE A 18 2.74 -2.62 6.12
N LYS A 19 2.03 -1.60 6.61
CA LYS A 19 2.02 -1.21 8.03
C LYS A 19 0.62 -0.94 8.52
N TRP A 20 0.32 -1.38 9.74
CA TRP A 20 -0.94 -1.10 10.42
C TRP A 20 -1.25 0.39 10.56
N SER A 21 -0.23 1.26 10.71
CA SER A 21 -0.39 2.72 10.80
C SER A 21 -0.99 3.36 9.55
N ASN A 22 -0.87 2.68 8.39
CA ASN A 22 -1.35 3.17 7.10
C ASN A 22 -2.74 2.60 6.79
N ILE A 23 -3.29 1.76 7.65
CA ILE A 23 -4.61 1.14 7.45
C ILE A 23 -5.65 1.95 8.19
N ALA A 24 -6.64 2.46 7.46
CA ALA A 24 -7.84 3.04 8.02
C ALA A 24 -8.96 1.99 8.10
N PRO A 25 -9.94 2.16 9.00
CA PRO A 25 -11.14 1.32 9.01
C PRO A 25 -11.94 1.39 7.70
N LYS A 26 -11.96 2.57 7.06
CA LYS A 26 -12.59 2.87 5.77
C LYS A 26 -11.81 3.96 5.03
N LEU A 27 -11.77 3.87 3.70
CA LEU A 27 -11.32 4.96 2.83
C LEU A 27 -12.39 6.05 2.77
N LYS A 28 -11.93 7.28 2.64
CA LYS A 28 -12.71 8.51 2.58
C LYS A 28 -12.05 9.49 1.62
N PRO A 29 -12.80 10.49 1.10
CA PRO A 29 -12.25 11.48 0.18
C PRO A 29 -11.05 12.29 0.71
N ASP A 30 -10.87 12.36 2.03
CA ASP A 30 -9.79 13.09 2.71
C ASP A 30 -8.58 12.22 3.09
N ASN A 31 -8.69 10.88 3.06
CA ASN A 31 -7.63 9.98 3.53
C ASN A 31 -7.10 8.99 2.48
N TRP A 32 -7.77 8.84 1.34
CA TRP A 32 -7.45 7.82 0.32
C TRP A 32 -6.05 7.93 -0.27
N GLN A 33 -5.45 9.13 -0.24
CA GLN A 33 -4.09 9.38 -0.74
C GLN A 33 -2.99 8.87 0.19
N GLU A 34 -3.30 8.62 1.45
CA GLU A 34 -2.32 8.26 2.48
C GLU A 34 -2.63 6.94 3.19
N LYS A 35 -3.86 6.44 3.03
CA LYS A 35 -4.37 5.28 3.74
C LYS A 35 -4.78 4.17 2.78
N ALA A 36 -4.66 2.96 3.29
CA ALA A 36 -5.20 1.74 2.73
C ALA A 36 -6.37 1.23 3.59
N VAL A 37 -7.11 0.27 3.05
CA VAL A 37 -8.04 -0.56 3.81
C VAL A 37 -7.63 -2.02 3.70
N LEU A 38 -7.91 -2.78 4.76
CA LEU A 38 -7.67 -4.21 4.80
C LEU A 38 -9.04 -4.90 4.76
N ARG A 39 -9.31 -5.64 3.68
CA ARG A 39 -10.57 -6.36 3.41
C ARG A 39 -10.26 -7.79 2.99
N ASP A 40 -10.81 -8.75 3.72
CA ASP A 40 -10.61 -10.19 3.50
C ASP A 40 -9.14 -10.62 3.37
N SER A 41 -8.28 -10.06 4.23
CA SER A 41 -6.81 -10.24 4.18
C SER A 41 -6.13 -9.69 2.92
N GLN A 42 -6.84 -8.86 2.16
CA GLN A 42 -6.32 -8.10 1.02
C GLN A 42 -6.10 -6.65 1.43
N TYR A 43 -4.94 -6.11 1.09
CA TYR A 43 -4.57 -4.73 1.36
C TYR A 43 -4.85 -3.88 0.12
N LEU A 44 -5.75 -2.90 0.25
CA LEU A 44 -6.25 -2.09 -0.86
C LEU A 44 -5.89 -0.62 -0.68
N TRP A 45 -5.46 0.03 -1.76
CA TRP A 45 -5.25 1.47 -1.80
C TRP A 45 -5.61 2.08 -3.15
N ILE A 46 -5.85 3.38 -3.15
CA ILE A 46 -6.23 4.13 -4.34
C ILE A 46 -5.08 5.03 -4.78
N THR A 47 -4.83 5.09 -6.08
CA THR A 47 -3.92 6.07 -6.70
C THR A 47 -4.64 6.83 -7.80
N GLU A 48 -4.33 8.10 -7.94
CA GLU A 48 -4.76 8.89 -9.10
C GLU A 48 -3.79 8.68 -10.27
N GLY A 49 -4.33 8.53 -11.46
CA GLY A 49 -3.57 8.38 -12.70
C GLY A 49 -4.29 8.96 -13.89
N SER A 50 -3.69 8.81 -15.07
CA SER A 50 -4.25 9.24 -16.34
C SER A 50 -3.87 8.27 -17.45
N THR A 51 -4.59 8.34 -18.57
CA THR A 51 -4.24 7.64 -19.82
C THR A 51 -4.12 8.66 -20.95
N SER A 52 -3.66 8.21 -22.12
CA SER A 52 -3.62 9.05 -23.33
C SER A 52 -4.99 9.64 -23.71
N SER A 53 -6.09 9.02 -23.29
CA SER A 53 -7.45 9.41 -23.64
C SER A 53 -8.22 10.03 -22.47
N ILE A 54 -7.82 9.75 -21.23
CA ILE A 54 -8.54 10.20 -20.03
C ILE A 54 -7.57 10.93 -19.10
N LYS A 55 -7.87 12.21 -18.83
CA LYS A 55 -7.01 13.08 -18.01
C LYS A 55 -6.96 12.71 -16.53
N LYS A 56 -8.00 12.03 -16.03
CA LYS A 56 -8.11 11.69 -14.61
C LYS A 56 -8.84 10.35 -14.41
N LEU A 57 -8.21 9.43 -13.71
CA LEU A 57 -8.73 8.12 -13.33
C LEU A 57 -8.26 7.77 -11.92
N PHE A 58 -9.05 6.96 -11.22
CA PHE A 58 -8.74 6.45 -9.90
C PHE A 58 -8.52 4.95 -10.00
N TRP A 59 -7.36 4.48 -9.58
CA TRP A 59 -6.97 3.08 -9.66
C TRP A 59 -6.99 2.48 -8.27
N VAL A 60 -7.75 1.40 -8.09
CA VAL A 60 -7.70 0.60 -6.87
C VAL A 60 -6.69 -0.52 -7.09
N HIS A 61 -5.72 -0.62 -6.20
CA HIS A 61 -4.72 -1.69 -6.15
C HIS A 61 -5.07 -2.66 -5.04
N ILE A 62 -4.70 -3.92 -5.22
CA ILE A 62 -4.96 -5.02 -4.28
C ILE A 62 -3.64 -5.76 -4.06
N TYR A 63 -3.35 -6.08 -2.81
CA TYR A 63 -2.19 -6.88 -2.41
C TYR A 63 -2.61 -8.02 -1.49
N ALA A 64 -2.26 -9.26 -1.83
CA ALA A 64 -2.62 -10.47 -1.10
C ALA A 64 -1.42 -11.44 -0.95
N ASP A 65 -1.54 -12.36 0.02
CA ASP A 65 -0.49 -13.31 0.42
C ASP A 65 -0.28 -14.49 -0.53
N ASP A 66 -1.12 -14.69 -1.55
CA ASP A 66 -1.05 -15.82 -2.49
C ASP A 66 0.03 -15.64 -3.57
N GLY A 67 0.68 -14.48 -3.64
CA GLY A 67 1.91 -14.30 -4.44
C GLY A 67 1.68 -14.07 -5.92
N GLU A 68 0.43 -14.12 -6.37
CA GLU A 68 0.06 -13.16 -7.39
C GLU A 68 -0.05 -11.82 -6.68
N VAL A 69 0.90 -10.94 -6.95
CA VAL A 69 0.50 -9.54 -7.06
C VAL A 69 -0.44 -9.52 -8.27
N SER A 70 -1.67 -9.99 -8.08
CA SER A 70 -2.78 -9.70 -8.95
C SER A 70 -3.01 -8.23 -8.67
N ILE A 71 -2.18 -7.43 -9.35
CA ILE A 71 -2.40 -6.02 -9.56
C ILE A 71 -3.65 -5.95 -10.43
N ASP A 72 -4.78 -6.40 -9.88
CA ASP A 72 -6.07 -6.41 -10.54
C ASP A 72 -6.54 -4.97 -10.44
N ARG A 73 -6.01 -4.19 -11.37
CA ARG A 73 -6.14 -2.75 -11.44
C ARG A 73 -7.53 -2.45 -11.94
N ARG A 74 -8.45 -2.20 -11.00
CA ARG A 74 -9.72 -1.60 -11.35
C ARG A 74 -9.57 -0.09 -11.41
N HIS A 75 -9.97 0.50 -12.52
CA HIS A 75 -9.97 1.95 -12.68
C HIS A 75 -11.41 2.48 -12.69
N PHE A 76 -11.59 3.66 -12.12
CA PHE A 76 -12.86 4.36 -11.98
C PHE A 76 -12.71 5.78 -12.50
N LEU A 77 -13.82 6.34 -13.01
CA LEU A 77 -13.86 7.72 -13.49
C LEU A 77 -13.95 8.69 -12.31
N THR A 78 -14.56 8.27 -11.19
CA THR A 78 -14.73 9.08 -10.00
C THR A 78 -14.04 8.46 -8.77
N LEU A 79 -13.64 9.33 -7.84
CA LEU A 79 -13.04 8.91 -6.58
C LEU A 79 -14.06 8.17 -5.70
N GLU A 80 -15.30 8.63 -5.71
CA GLU A 80 -16.38 8.08 -4.90
C GLU A 80 -16.66 6.61 -5.27
N GLU A 81 -16.76 6.31 -6.58
CA GLU A 81 -16.91 4.92 -7.05
C GLU A 81 -15.73 4.02 -6.60
N ALA A 82 -14.50 4.54 -6.67
CA ALA A 82 -13.33 3.79 -6.24
C ALA A 82 -13.33 3.53 -4.73
N ILE A 83 -13.73 4.51 -3.93
CA ILE A 83 -13.84 4.41 -2.47
C ILE A 83 -14.94 3.42 -2.08
N ASP A 84 -16.12 3.52 -2.69
CA ASP A 84 -17.26 2.66 -2.40
C ASP A 84 -16.94 1.21 -2.75
N TRP A 85 -16.32 0.99 -3.90
CA TRP A 85 -15.88 -0.33 -4.31
C TRP A 85 -14.84 -0.93 -3.35
N ALA A 86 -13.79 -0.17 -3.01
CA ALA A 86 -12.74 -0.64 -2.10
C ALA A 86 -13.26 -0.92 -0.69
N ASN A 87 -14.16 -0.08 -0.18
CA ASN A 87 -14.76 -0.26 1.13
C ASN A 87 -15.74 -1.44 1.18
N GLY A 88 -16.46 -1.68 0.08
CA GLY A 88 -17.51 -2.70 -0.04
C GLY A 88 -17.04 -4.07 -0.49
N LEU A 89 -15.74 -4.27 -0.71
CA LEU A 89 -15.19 -5.56 -1.15
C LEU A 89 -15.51 -6.72 -0.19
N SER A 90 -15.46 -6.45 1.11
CA SER A 90 -15.81 -7.41 2.17
C SER A 90 -16.10 -6.65 3.46
N ASP A 91 -16.92 -7.23 4.33
CA ASP A 91 -17.13 -6.72 5.69
C ASP A 91 -16.06 -7.22 6.67
N LYS A 92 -15.30 -8.25 6.27
CA LYS A 92 -14.25 -8.85 7.10
C LYS A 92 -12.94 -8.15 6.83
N GLN A 93 -12.17 -7.88 7.88
CA GLN A 93 -10.82 -7.34 7.75
C GLN A 93 -9.81 -8.44 7.37
N GLY A 94 -9.87 -9.60 8.04
CA GLY A 94 -8.91 -10.68 7.82
C GLY A 94 -7.52 -10.38 8.41
N LYS A 95 -6.50 -11.11 7.96
CA LYS A 95 -5.11 -10.99 8.44
C LYS A 95 -4.33 -10.03 7.54
N LEU A 96 -3.40 -9.29 8.12
CA LEU A 96 -2.49 -8.46 7.33
C LEU A 96 -1.61 -9.35 6.43
N PRO A 97 -1.55 -9.08 5.11
CA PRO A 97 -0.66 -9.80 4.22
C PRO A 97 0.81 -9.52 4.56
N SER A 98 1.63 -10.54 4.35
CA SER A 98 3.07 -10.52 4.51
C SER A 98 3.69 -9.90 3.27
N LEU A 99 4.57 -8.91 3.43
CA LEU A 99 5.30 -8.37 2.29
C LEU A 99 6.20 -9.49 1.70
N LYS A 100 5.83 -10.00 0.53
CA LYS A 100 6.64 -10.98 -0.24
C LYS A 100 7.78 -10.34 -1.01
N VAL A 101 7.80 -9.01 -1.10
CA VAL A 101 9.02 -8.30 -1.48
C VAL A 101 10.03 -8.67 -0.40
N GLY A 102 10.96 -9.56 -0.76
CA GLY A 102 12.08 -9.87 0.12
C GLY A 102 12.67 -8.54 0.60
N PRO A 103 13.31 -8.51 1.79
CA PRO A 103 14.16 -7.37 2.09
C PRO A 103 15.01 -7.15 0.83
N LEU A 104 15.23 -5.90 0.44
CA LEU A 104 16.49 -5.58 -0.23
C LEU A 104 17.57 -6.21 0.65
N GLN A 105 17.99 -7.43 0.30
CA GLN A 105 19.00 -8.17 1.02
C GLN A 105 20.23 -7.30 0.89
N GLY A 106 20.59 -6.58 1.95
CA GLY A 106 21.79 -5.77 1.90
C GLY A 106 22.02 -4.75 2.99
N TRP A 107 21.02 -4.21 3.69
CA TRP A 107 21.31 -3.21 4.71
C TRP A 107 20.47 -3.39 5.97
N ILE A 108 20.84 -4.40 6.74
CA ILE A 108 20.70 -4.34 8.19
C ILE A 108 21.57 -3.16 8.66
N ILE A 109 20.98 -2.00 8.91
CA ILE A 109 21.63 -1.00 9.78
C ILE A 109 21.60 -1.61 11.17
N THR A 110 22.58 -2.45 11.47
CA THR A 110 22.94 -2.72 12.85
C THR A 110 23.57 -1.43 13.33
N THR A 111 22.80 -0.61 14.04
CA THR A 111 23.39 0.27 15.03
C THR A 111 24.14 -0.64 16.00
N ARG A 112 25.41 -0.89 15.70
CA ARG A 112 26.41 -1.38 16.66
C ARG A 112 26.53 -0.27 17.70
N ASN A 113 25.60 -0.27 18.64
CA ASN A 113 25.81 0.43 19.89
C ASN A 113 26.94 -0.33 20.56
N ASN A 114 28.16 0.20 20.42
CA ASN A 114 29.38 -0.33 20.99
C ASN A 114 29.53 0.30 22.38
N PRO A 115 29.10 -0.34 23.48
CA PRO A 115 29.64 0.04 24.77
C PRO A 115 31.07 -0.50 24.81
N ARG A 116 32.05 0.34 24.44
CA ARG A 116 33.44 0.12 24.80
C ARG A 116 33.47 -0.05 26.32
N LYS A 117 33.57 -1.30 26.79
CA LYS A 117 33.95 -1.62 28.17
C LYS A 117 35.37 -1.10 28.36
N ARG A 118 35.48 0.09 28.95
CA ARG A 118 36.70 0.58 29.59
C ARG A 118 36.99 -0.38 30.75
N LYS A 119 37.98 -1.26 30.58
CA LYS A 119 38.59 -1.96 31.71
C LYS A 119 39.67 -1.04 32.27
N GLU A 120 39.38 -0.44 33.43
CA GLU A 120 40.40 -0.05 34.40
C GLU A 120 40.91 -1.32 35.08
N LYS A 121 42.18 -1.64 34.89
CA LYS A 121 43.18 -1.87 35.95
C LYS A 121 44.53 -2.19 35.33
#